data_AF-A0A9P4GR98-F1
#
_entry.id   AF-A0A9P4GR98-F1
#
_cell.length_a   1.000
_cell.length_b   1.000
_cell.length_c   1.000
_cell.angle_alpha   90.00
_cell.angle_beta   90.00
_cell.angle_gamma   90.00
#
_symmetry.space_group_name_H-M   'P 1'
#
loop_
_entity.id
_entity.type
_entity.pdbx_description
1 polymer ?
#
loop_
_entity_poly.entity_id
_entity_poly.type
_entity_poly.pdbx_seq_one_letter_code
_entity_poly.pdbx_strand_id
1 'polypeptide(L)'
;MPPSDLKSLLEAEQSRGLTHSAILQHWLRLQTIHFGNAAVAANHLRDAILVGLDVEWYEHNPEYITELGVSVLDPMFINDWSSLWEVLRMIVNHHVRIKPNAHMVNSELCHGYPEKYQFGKTTFVSTEEAASMLRHLFTRFNSFGQRRPVIFLGHAVDNDTKMIKERFGFDIDSLDVVVATLDTQILAVEAGLATPGRKMRLCDMLAKFNVVEAYLHNAGNDIVCTMIGALLMVYPSSPKDNAALYQGLKVYLQNWSKMSYGVPVFCTKCDSNSHVAAGCYAVVHCALCATLPHRRSNANMHKTEKCLELVKHAARQVAPSLPRLSPAPLNVCPCQYCIESPDRQRNKSGNAYSHTKETCPYK
;
A
#
# COMPACT_ATOMS: atom_id res chain seq x y z
N MET A 1 -20.78 10.95 -18.34
CA MET A 1 -20.32 12.00 -17.43
C MET A 1 -18.80 11.88 -17.29
N PRO A 2 -18.04 12.96 -17.51
CA PRO A 2 -16.61 13.02 -17.21
C PRO A 2 -16.30 12.73 -15.73
N PRO A 3 -15.16 12.10 -15.40
CA PRO A 3 -14.75 11.90 -14.00
C PRO A 3 -14.67 13.20 -13.18
N SER A 4 -14.24 14.32 -13.77
CA SER A 4 -14.17 15.64 -13.12
C SER A 4 -15.52 16.12 -12.57
N ASP A 5 -16.59 15.88 -13.33
CA ASP A 5 -17.95 16.31 -12.97
C ASP A 5 -18.47 15.44 -11.83
N LEU A 6 -18.22 14.13 -11.89
CA LEU A 6 -18.56 13.20 -10.81
C LEU A 6 -17.79 13.52 -9.53
N LYS A 7 -16.49 13.85 -9.63
CA LYS A 7 -15.67 14.30 -8.50
C LYS A 7 -16.29 15.52 -7.82
N SER A 8 -16.63 16.54 -8.60
CA SER A 8 -17.24 17.77 -8.07
C SER A 8 -18.57 17.51 -7.36
N LEU A 9 -19.39 16.60 -7.89
CA LEU A 9 -20.64 16.18 -7.23
C LEU A 9 -20.37 15.42 -5.93
N LEU A 10 -19.39 14.51 -5.92
CA LEU A 10 -19.01 13.77 -4.72
C LEU A 10 -18.47 14.67 -3.62
N GLU A 11 -17.59 15.62 -3.95
CA GLU A 11 -17.05 16.59 -3.00
C GLU A 11 -18.18 17.45 -2.40
N ALA A 12 -19.15 17.87 -3.22
CA ALA A 12 -20.33 18.59 -2.74
C ALA A 12 -21.17 17.74 -1.77
N GLU A 13 -21.42 16.47 -2.08
CA GLU A 13 -22.17 15.58 -1.19
C GLU A 13 -21.38 15.22 0.09
N GLN A 14 -20.05 15.07 0.01
CA GLN A 14 -19.19 14.87 1.18
C GLN A 14 -19.24 16.08 2.12
N SER A 15 -19.28 17.30 1.58
CA SER A 15 -19.49 18.51 2.40
C SER A 15 -20.85 18.54 3.13
N ARG A 16 -21.81 17.74 2.65
CA ARG A 16 -23.15 17.55 3.26
C ARG A 16 -23.22 16.30 4.16
N GLY A 17 -22.10 15.62 4.40
CA GLY A 17 -22.02 14.47 5.29
C GLY A 17 -22.07 13.11 4.60
N LEU A 18 -21.89 13.02 3.28
CA LEU A 18 -21.67 11.73 2.61
C LEU A 18 -20.37 11.08 3.12
N THR A 19 -20.50 9.88 3.67
CA THR A 19 -19.39 9.14 4.30
C THR A 19 -18.60 8.29 3.31
N HIS A 20 -17.39 7.90 3.68
CA HIS A 20 -16.59 6.95 2.89
C HIS A 20 -17.31 5.60 2.78
N SER A 21 -17.89 5.16 3.90
CA SER A 21 -18.70 3.95 3.99
C SER A 21 -19.87 4.03 3.02
N ALA A 22 -20.51 5.19 2.91
CA ALA A 22 -21.67 5.33 2.03
C ALA A 22 -21.30 5.18 0.55
N ILE A 23 -20.17 5.76 0.13
CA ILE A 23 -19.62 5.62 -1.23
C ILE A 23 -19.31 4.14 -1.51
N LEU A 24 -18.65 3.45 -0.59
CA LEU A 24 -18.26 2.05 -0.79
C LEU A 24 -19.47 1.10 -0.78
N GLN A 25 -20.46 1.32 0.09
CA GLN A 25 -21.73 0.58 0.08
C GLN A 25 -22.51 0.81 -1.22
N HIS A 26 -22.45 2.01 -1.78
CA HIS A 26 -23.06 2.30 -3.07
C HIS A 26 -22.40 1.54 -4.21
N TRP A 27 -21.07 1.53 -4.23
CA TRP A 27 -20.26 0.78 -5.18
C TRP A 27 -20.55 -0.74 -5.09
N LEU A 28 -20.68 -1.26 -3.87
CA LEU A 28 -21.07 -2.65 -3.58
C LEU A 28 -22.54 -2.98 -3.88
N ARG A 29 -23.35 -2.02 -4.37
CA ARG A 29 -24.80 -2.18 -4.64
C ARG A 29 -25.63 -2.50 -3.39
N LEU A 30 -25.11 -2.23 -2.20
CA LEU A 30 -25.82 -2.39 -0.93
C LEU A 30 -26.79 -1.23 -0.67
N GLN A 31 -26.48 -0.06 -1.21
CA GLN A 31 -27.35 1.12 -1.14
C GLN A 31 -27.25 2.00 -2.39
N THR A 32 -28.15 2.97 -2.49
CA THR A 32 -28.14 3.96 -3.59
C THR A 32 -27.91 5.36 -3.03
N ILE A 33 -26.82 6.01 -3.46
CA ILE A 33 -26.64 7.45 -3.25
C ILE A 33 -27.45 8.17 -4.32
N HIS A 34 -28.25 9.14 -3.90
CA HIS A 34 -29.07 9.95 -4.79
C HIS A 34 -28.45 11.35 -4.93
N PHE A 35 -27.90 11.64 -6.11
CA PHE A 35 -27.33 12.95 -6.45
C PHE A 35 -28.42 13.93 -6.96
N GLY A 36 -29.53 14.07 -6.22
CA GLY A 36 -30.69 14.85 -6.66
C GLY A 36 -31.16 14.46 -8.07
N ASN A 37 -31.16 15.42 -9.00
CA ASN A 37 -31.58 15.21 -10.39
C ASN A 37 -30.53 14.49 -11.28
N ALA A 38 -29.31 14.25 -10.77
CA ALA A 38 -28.22 13.63 -11.51
C ALA A 38 -28.22 12.10 -11.36
N ALA A 39 -29.31 11.42 -11.72
CA ALA A 39 -29.42 9.96 -11.62
C ALA A 39 -28.28 9.21 -12.35
N VAL A 40 -27.74 9.81 -13.41
CA VAL A 40 -26.60 9.29 -14.18
C VAL A 40 -25.32 9.22 -13.36
N ALA A 41 -25.13 10.10 -12.37
CA ALA A 41 -23.95 10.11 -11.49
C ALA A 41 -23.85 8.85 -10.63
N ALA A 42 -24.97 8.35 -10.11
CA ALA A 42 -25.02 7.11 -9.34
C ALA A 42 -24.54 5.91 -10.18
N ASN A 43 -24.97 5.81 -11.43
CA ASN A 43 -24.50 4.74 -12.32
C ASN A 43 -22.99 4.88 -12.63
N HIS A 44 -22.50 6.09 -12.89
CA HIS A 44 -21.07 6.30 -13.08
C HIS A 44 -20.22 5.96 -11.84
N LEU A 45 -20.75 6.19 -10.64
CA LEU A 45 -20.08 5.81 -9.40
C LEU A 45 -20.06 4.28 -9.20
N ARG A 46 -21.12 3.56 -9.57
CA ARG A 46 -21.14 2.09 -9.61
C ARG A 46 -20.19 1.50 -10.64
N ASP A 47 -19.96 2.22 -11.73
CA ASP A 47 -19.03 1.84 -12.80
C ASP A 47 -17.58 2.26 -12.51
N ALA A 48 -17.34 2.98 -11.42
CA ALA A 48 -16.01 3.41 -11.02
C ALA A 48 -15.12 2.21 -10.69
N ILE A 49 -13.85 2.30 -11.02
CA ILE A 49 -12.88 1.25 -10.75
C ILE A 49 -12.30 1.51 -9.37
N LEU A 50 -12.34 0.52 -8.50
CA LEU A 50 -11.69 0.61 -7.19
C LEU A 50 -10.22 0.23 -7.35
N VAL A 51 -9.32 1.18 -7.08
CA VAL A 51 -7.87 0.99 -7.19
C VAL A 51 -7.26 1.22 -5.82
N GLY A 52 -6.52 0.24 -5.32
CA GLY A 52 -5.69 0.37 -4.14
C GLY A 52 -4.21 0.44 -4.50
N LEU A 53 -3.44 1.24 -3.76
CA LEU A 53 -1.98 1.31 -3.86
C LEU A 53 -1.37 1.29 -2.46
N ASP A 54 -0.34 0.46 -2.29
CA ASP A 54 0.55 0.47 -1.14
C ASP A 54 2.00 0.57 -1.64
N VAL A 55 2.86 1.22 -0.87
CA VAL A 55 4.24 1.53 -1.24
C VAL A 55 5.15 1.24 -0.06
N GLU A 56 6.17 0.43 -0.31
CA GLU A 56 7.25 0.23 0.65
C GLU A 56 8.48 1.03 0.24
N TRP A 57 9.18 1.57 1.23
CA TRP A 57 10.41 2.32 1.06
C TRP A 57 11.49 1.86 2.03
N TYR A 58 12.73 2.22 1.73
CA TYR A 58 13.85 1.86 2.58
C TYR A 58 13.80 2.60 3.92
N GLU A 59 13.90 1.86 5.02
CA GLU A 59 13.69 2.33 6.39
C GLU A 59 14.68 3.43 6.83
N HIS A 60 15.85 3.51 6.19
CA HIS A 60 16.84 4.54 6.49
C HIS A 60 16.81 5.74 5.54
N ASN A 61 16.17 5.62 4.38
CA ASN A 61 15.90 6.77 3.52
C ASN A 61 14.62 6.50 2.71
N PRO A 62 13.51 7.15 3.05
CA PRO A 62 12.23 6.92 2.38
C PRO A 62 12.21 7.41 0.92
N GLU A 63 13.26 8.05 0.39
CA GLU A 63 13.39 8.39 -1.03
C GLU A 63 13.54 7.16 -1.91
N TYR A 64 14.03 6.05 -1.35
CA TYR A 64 14.19 4.79 -2.08
C TYR A 64 12.95 3.93 -1.92
N ILE A 65 12.01 4.08 -2.87
CA ILE A 65 10.87 3.17 -2.99
C ILE A 65 11.39 1.81 -3.44
N THR A 66 11.06 0.77 -2.67
CA THR A 66 11.55 -0.60 -2.87
C THR A 66 10.51 -1.48 -3.52
N GLU A 67 9.23 -1.30 -3.19
CA GLU A 67 8.12 -2.15 -3.62
C GLU A 67 6.86 -1.32 -3.89
N LEU A 68 6.03 -1.78 -4.83
CA LEU A 68 4.68 -1.27 -5.05
C LEU A 68 3.70 -2.45 -5.06
N GLY A 69 2.61 -2.30 -4.32
CA GLY A 69 1.45 -3.17 -4.36
C GLY A 69 0.27 -2.44 -4.98
N VAL A 70 -0.35 -3.02 -6.01
CA VAL A 70 -1.54 -2.41 -6.64
C VAL A 70 -2.66 -3.43 -6.78
N SER A 71 -3.80 -3.14 -6.17
CA SER A 71 -5.02 -3.93 -6.29
C SER A 71 -6.04 -3.19 -7.14
N VAL A 72 -6.69 -3.88 -8.07
CA VAL A 72 -7.74 -3.30 -8.92
C VAL A 72 -8.98 -4.20 -8.88
N LEU A 73 -10.11 -3.62 -8.51
CA LEU A 73 -11.45 -4.19 -8.69
C LEU A 73 -12.20 -3.35 -9.71
N ASP A 74 -12.39 -3.92 -10.89
CA ASP A 74 -13.17 -3.29 -11.95
C ASP A 74 -14.56 -3.95 -12.00
N PRO A 75 -15.64 -3.18 -11.74
CA PRO A 75 -16.99 -3.72 -11.69
C PRO A 75 -17.47 -4.33 -13.00
N MET A 76 -16.82 -4.02 -14.13
CA MET A 76 -17.12 -4.61 -15.44
C MET A 76 -16.81 -6.12 -15.48
N PHE A 77 -15.85 -6.60 -14.68
CA PHE A 77 -15.47 -8.01 -14.65
C PHE A 77 -16.13 -8.77 -13.50
N ILE A 78 -16.92 -8.11 -12.65
CA ILE A 78 -17.60 -8.76 -11.54
C ILE A 78 -18.94 -9.31 -12.03
N ASN A 79 -18.96 -10.64 -12.19
CA ASN A 79 -20.12 -11.36 -12.70
C ASN A 79 -21.07 -11.84 -11.59
N ASP A 80 -20.59 -11.91 -10.35
CA ASP A 80 -21.36 -12.35 -9.19
C ASP A 80 -21.22 -11.35 -8.04
N TRP A 81 -22.35 -10.77 -7.66
CA TRP A 81 -22.48 -9.81 -6.55
C TRP A 81 -23.21 -10.42 -5.35
N SER A 82 -23.44 -11.74 -5.35
CA SER A 82 -24.16 -12.47 -4.30
C SER A 82 -23.40 -12.48 -2.96
N SER A 83 -22.06 -12.38 -3.01
CA SER A 83 -21.23 -12.28 -1.82
C SER A 83 -20.01 -11.38 -2.05
N LEU A 84 -19.51 -10.80 -0.96
CA LEU A 84 -18.27 -10.03 -0.99
C LEU A 84 -17.06 -10.85 -1.44
N TRP A 85 -17.01 -12.14 -1.09
CA TRP A 85 -15.86 -12.98 -1.43
C TRP A 85 -15.81 -13.32 -2.92
N GLU A 86 -16.96 -13.46 -3.59
CA GLU A 86 -17.01 -13.60 -5.05
C GLU A 86 -16.59 -12.30 -5.77
N VAL A 87 -16.96 -11.14 -5.22
CA VAL A 87 -16.42 -9.84 -5.67
C VAL A 87 -14.90 -9.80 -5.52
N LEU A 88 -14.37 -10.17 -4.34
CA LEU A 88 -12.93 -10.17 -4.04
C LEU A 88 -12.13 -11.13 -4.93
N ARG A 89 -12.71 -12.25 -5.38
CA ARG A 89 -12.05 -13.17 -6.33
C ARG A 89 -11.72 -12.50 -7.66
N MET A 90 -12.44 -11.44 -8.03
CA MET A 90 -12.19 -10.71 -9.28
C MET A 90 -11.03 -9.71 -9.18
N ILE A 91 -10.45 -9.50 -7.98
CA ILE A 91 -9.34 -8.58 -7.78
C ILE A 91 -8.16 -8.92 -8.70
N VAL A 92 -7.59 -7.89 -9.30
CA VAL A 92 -6.33 -7.97 -10.05
C VAL A 92 -5.28 -7.37 -9.14
N ASN A 93 -4.32 -8.17 -8.65
CA ASN A 93 -3.27 -7.64 -7.79
C ASN A 93 -1.89 -7.79 -8.42
N HIS A 94 -1.07 -6.75 -8.25
CA HIS A 94 0.30 -6.70 -8.71
C HIS A 94 1.22 -6.39 -7.53
N HIS A 95 2.33 -7.13 -7.47
CA HIS A 95 3.44 -6.82 -6.58
C HIS A 95 4.70 -6.68 -7.42
N VAL A 96 5.27 -5.49 -7.44
CA VAL A 96 6.50 -5.19 -8.18
C VAL A 96 7.57 -4.66 -7.25
N ARG A 97 8.82 -5.05 -7.50
CA ARG A 97 10.00 -4.50 -6.83
C ARG A 97 10.79 -3.62 -7.78
N ILE A 98 11.21 -2.46 -7.30
CA ILE A 98 11.89 -1.44 -8.11
C ILE A 98 13.35 -1.86 -8.28
N LYS A 99 13.75 -2.25 -9.50
CA LYS A 99 15.09 -2.84 -9.80
C LYS A 99 16.27 -2.08 -9.19
N PRO A 100 16.37 -0.74 -9.34
CA PRO A 100 17.43 0.04 -8.68
C PRO A 100 17.52 -0.18 -7.17
N ASN A 101 16.37 -0.32 -6.50
CA ASN A 101 16.26 -0.30 -5.04
C ASN A 101 15.98 -1.69 -4.44
N ALA A 102 15.72 -2.73 -5.25
CA ALA A 102 15.34 -4.07 -4.78
C ALA A 102 16.42 -4.79 -3.95
N HIS A 103 17.64 -4.27 -3.90
CA HIS A 103 18.69 -4.76 -3.00
C HIS A 103 18.54 -4.24 -1.56
N MET A 104 17.73 -3.21 -1.36
CA MET A 104 17.41 -2.62 -0.06
C MET A 104 16.25 -3.40 0.54
N VAL A 105 16.49 -4.06 1.68
CA VAL A 105 15.48 -4.82 2.42
C VAL A 105 15.48 -4.31 3.85
N ASN A 106 14.30 -3.95 4.35
CA ASN A 106 14.15 -3.45 5.71
C ASN A 106 14.32 -4.60 6.71
N SER A 107 15.20 -4.43 7.69
CA SER A 107 15.48 -5.45 8.71
C SER A 107 15.83 -4.89 10.09
N GLU A 108 16.03 -3.58 10.24
CA GLU A 108 16.51 -2.96 11.48
C GLU A 108 15.41 -2.22 12.27
N LEU A 109 14.56 -1.46 11.59
CA LEU A 109 13.51 -0.62 12.19
C LEU A 109 12.12 -1.20 11.99
N CYS A 110 11.82 -1.63 10.75
CA CYS A 110 10.54 -2.25 10.41
C CYS A 110 10.77 -3.40 9.45
N HIS A 111 10.80 -4.63 9.96
CA HIS A 111 11.13 -5.80 9.15
C HIS A 111 10.13 -5.98 7.99
N GLY A 112 10.66 -6.03 6.77
CA GLY A 112 9.88 -6.25 5.54
C GLY A 112 9.94 -7.69 5.04
N TYR A 113 8.98 -8.09 4.21
CA TYR A 113 8.92 -9.43 3.61
C TYR A 113 8.82 -9.41 2.07
N PRO A 114 9.76 -8.78 1.34
CA PRO A 114 9.70 -8.60 -0.13
C PRO A 114 9.51 -9.88 -0.94
N GLU A 115 9.98 -11.01 -0.40
CA GLU A 115 9.96 -12.33 -1.07
C GLU A 115 8.76 -13.19 -0.65
N LYS A 116 7.85 -12.66 0.18
CA LYS A 116 6.69 -13.39 0.74
C LYS A 116 5.37 -12.85 0.22
N TYR A 117 5.32 -12.41 -1.03
CA TYR A 117 4.07 -12.07 -1.67
C TYR A 117 3.15 -13.30 -1.76
N GLN A 118 1.91 -13.15 -1.28
CA GLN A 118 0.97 -14.24 -1.03
C GLN A 118 -0.12 -14.37 -2.10
N PHE A 119 -0.25 -13.42 -3.02
CA PHE A 119 -1.37 -13.33 -3.96
C PHE A 119 -0.93 -13.43 -5.43
N GLY A 120 0.21 -14.07 -5.69
CA GLY A 120 0.77 -14.25 -7.02
C GLY A 120 2.28 -14.31 -7.00
N LYS A 121 2.92 -13.74 -8.03
CA LYS A 121 4.38 -13.69 -8.16
C LYS A 121 4.88 -12.25 -8.15
N THR A 122 5.91 -12.00 -7.36
CA THR A 122 6.67 -10.76 -7.42
C THR A 122 7.34 -10.62 -8.79
N THR A 123 7.29 -9.43 -9.36
CA THR A 123 8.03 -9.08 -10.58
C THR A 123 8.92 -7.88 -10.34
N PHE A 124 9.84 -7.61 -11.25
CA PHE A 124 10.85 -6.56 -11.11
C PHE A 124 10.74 -5.60 -12.29
N VAL A 125 10.68 -4.32 -11.97
CA VAL A 125 10.43 -3.22 -12.92
C VAL A 125 11.46 -2.12 -12.74
N SER A 126 11.78 -1.40 -13.82
CA SER A 126 12.42 -0.08 -13.69
C SER A 126 11.42 0.94 -13.11
N THR A 127 11.92 2.11 -12.72
CA THR A 127 11.08 3.22 -12.23
C THR A 127 10.07 3.65 -13.30
N GLU A 128 10.50 3.70 -14.57
CA GLU A 128 9.67 4.06 -15.73
C GLU A 128 8.61 3.00 -16.02
N GLU A 129 8.97 1.72 -15.96
CA GLU A 129 8.03 0.60 -16.12
C GLU A 129 6.96 0.63 -15.03
N ALA A 130 7.33 0.92 -13.77
CA ALA A 130 6.38 1.07 -12.68
C ALA A 130 5.49 2.32 -12.84
N ALA A 131 6.03 3.47 -13.27
CA ALA A 131 5.21 4.65 -13.57
C ALA A 131 4.21 4.39 -14.71
N SER A 132 4.64 3.66 -15.76
CA SER A 132 3.77 3.22 -16.85
C SER A 132 2.69 2.25 -16.36
N MET A 133 3.05 1.30 -15.49
CA MET A 133 2.11 0.39 -14.83
C MET A 133 1.05 1.17 -14.07
N LEU A 134 1.45 2.10 -13.19
CA LEU A 134 0.49 2.90 -12.42
C LEU A 134 -0.42 3.70 -13.34
N ARG A 135 0.11 4.35 -14.38
CA ARG A 135 -0.70 5.08 -15.37
C ARG A 135 -1.73 4.18 -16.03
N HIS A 136 -1.35 2.97 -16.44
CA HIS A 136 -2.24 1.98 -17.05
C HIS A 136 -3.31 1.49 -16.07
N LEU A 137 -2.93 1.18 -14.83
CA LEU A 137 -3.87 0.65 -13.84
C LEU A 137 -4.91 1.70 -13.41
N PHE A 138 -4.51 2.96 -13.26
CA PHE A 138 -5.43 4.06 -12.93
C PHE A 138 -6.21 4.60 -14.14
N THR A 139 -5.70 4.48 -15.37
CA THR A 139 -6.36 5.04 -16.56
C THR A 139 -6.97 3.95 -17.42
N ARG A 140 -8.25 3.64 -17.17
CA ARG A 140 -9.04 2.72 -18.00
C ARG A 140 -10.09 3.47 -18.79
N PHE A 141 -10.49 2.89 -19.92
CA PHE A 141 -11.46 3.48 -20.85
C PHE A 141 -12.70 2.59 -20.96
N ASN A 142 -13.85 3.20 -21.18
CA ASN A 142 -15.08 2.47 -21.53
C ASN A 142 -15.09 2.10 -23.02
N SER A 143 -16.15 1.42 -23.47
CA SER A 143 -16.33 1.01 -24.87
C SER A 143 -16.38 2.18 -25.87
N PHE A 144 -16.60 3.40 -25.39
CA PHE A 144 -16.64 4.63 -26.20
C PHE A 144 -15.30 5.39 -26.17
N GLY A 145 -14.24 4.83 -25.58
CA GLY A 145 -12.94 5.48 -25.49
C GLY A 145 -12.88 6.62 -24.45
N GLN A 146 -13.87 6.73 -23.56
CA GLN A 146 -13.89 7.73 -22.50
C GLN A 146 -13.24 7.18 -21.23
N ARG A 147 -12.48 8.02 -20.51
CA ARG A 147 -11.87 7.63 -19.24
C ARG A 147 -12.95 7.26 -18.22
N ARG A 148 -12.73 6.15 -17.51
CA ARG A 148 -13.61 5.68 -16.44
C ARG A 148 -13.20 6.31 -15.10
N PRO A 149 -14.16 6.58 -14.21
CA PRO A 149 -13.85 7.10 -12.89
C PRO A 149 -13.13 6.07 -12.04
N VAL A 150 -12.28 6.54 -11.12
CA VAL A 150 -11.52 5.73 -10.16
C VAL A 150 -11.89 6.15 -8.75
N ILE A 151 -12.16 5.17 -7.90
CA ILE A 151 -12.16 5.34 -6.45
C ILE A 151 -10.79 4.85 -5.97
N PHE A 152 -9.99 5.74 -5.42
CA PHE A 152 -8.69 5.39 -4.85
C PHE A 152 -8.90 4.94 -3.39
N LEU A 153 -8.31 3.82 -2.98
CA LEU A 153 -8.41 3.28 -1.63
C LEU A 153 -7.02 3.05 -1.03
N GLY A 154 -6.80 3.44 0.21
CA GLY A 154 -5.57 3.10 0.93
C GLY A 154 -5.71 3.08 2.45
N HIS A 155 -4.57 3.07 3.13
CA HIS A 155 -4.49 2.98 4.58
C HIS A 155 -3.61 4.11 5.12
N ALA A 156 -4.24 5.14 5.69
CA ALA A 156 -3.57 6.40 6.08
C ALA A 156 -3.00 7.18 4.88
N VAL A 157 -3.86 7.44 3.88
CA VAL A 157 -3.53 7.91 2.52
C VAL A 157 -2.89 9.30 2.49
N ASP A 158 -3.10 10.13 3.51
CA ASP A 158 -2.68 11.54 3.57
C ASP A 158 -1.17 11.76 3.35
N ASN A 159 -0.35 10.73 3.53
CA ASN A 159 1.09 10.78 3.28
C ASN A 159 1.50 10.14 1.94
N ASP A 160 0.79 9.11 1.48
CA ASP A 160 1.31 8.24 0.41
C ASP A 160 1.25 8.90 -0.95
N THR A 161 0.15 9.58 -1.31
CA THR A 161 0.01 10.24 -2.62
C THR A 161 1.04 11.35 -2.83
N LYS A 162 1.27 12.16 -1.79
CA LYS A 162 2.30 13.19 -1.78
C LYS A 162 3.69 12.58 -1.94
N MET A 163 3.98 11.52 -1.20
CA MET A 163 5.28 10.84 -1.25
C MET A 163 5.52 10.19 -2.61
N ILE A 164 4.52 9.54 -3.19
CA ILE A 164 4.59 8.97 -4.54
C ILE A 164 4.87 10.06 -5.57
N LYS A 165 4.19 11.21 -5.48
CA LYS A 165 4.45 12.35 -6.37
C LYS A 165 5.87 12.88 -6.22
N GLU A 166 6.29 13.18 -4.99
CA GLU A 166 7.59 13.81 -4.70
C GLU A 166 8.78 12.90 -4.99
N ARG A 167 8.65 11.58 -4.75
CA ARG A 167 9.78 10.64 -4.73
C ARG A 167 9.76 9.65 -5.88
N PHE A 168 8.58 9.29 -6.35
CA PHE A 168 8.39 8.42 -7.50
C PHE A 168 8.12 9.19 -8.80
N GLY A 169 7.85 10.51 -8.71
CA GLY A 169 7.51 11.34 -9.86
C GLY A 169 6.17 10.99 -10.50
N PHE A 170 5.29 10.27 -9.77
CA PHE A 170 3.98 9.87 -10.27
C PHE A 170 2.88 10.64 -9.57
N ASP A 171 2.28 11.58 -10.29
CA ASP A 171 1.19 12.40 -9.79
C ASP A 171 -0.16 11.75 -10.11
N ILE A 172 -0.74 11.06 -9.12
CA ILE A 172 -2.06 10.42 -9.23
C ILE A 172 -3.15 11.45 -9.54
N ASP A 173 -3.06 12.65 -8.94
CA ASP A 173 -4.06 13.71 -9.12
C ASP A 173 -4.05 14.22 -10.57
N SER A 174 -2.88 14.28 -11.21
CA SER A 174 -2.73 14.71 -12.61
C SER A 174 -3.42 13.80 -13.64
N LEU A 175 -3.93 12.64 -13.23
CA LEU A 175 -4.64 11.73 -14.14
C LEU A 175 -6.08 12.17 -14.41
N ASP A 176 -6.66 13.05 -13.56
CA ASP A 176 -8.04 13.55 -13.66
C ASP A 176 -9.11 12.44 -13.76
N VAL A 177 -8.84 11.28 -13.15
CA VAL A 177 -9.76 10.13 -13.11
C VAL A 177 -10.23 9.77 -11.71
N VAL A 178 -9.49 10.18 -10.67
CA VAL A 178 -9.83 9.86 -9.27
C VAL A 178 -10.99 10.75 -8.82
N VAL A 179 -12.14 10.13 -8.57
CA VAL A 179 -13.38 10.83 -8.18
C VAL A 179 -13.64 10.80 -6.68
N ALA A 180 -13.03 9.86 -5.96
CA ALA A 180 -13.04 9.77 -4.52
C ALA A 180 -11.77 9.08 -4.01
N THR A 181 -11.27 9.53 -2.86
CA THR A 181 -10.19 8.87 -2.12
C THR A 181 -10.75 8.37 -0.79
N LEU A 182 -10.74 7.06 -0.59
CA LEU A 182 -11.23 6.40 0.60
C LEU A 182 -10.05 5.94 1.46
N ASP A 183 -10.09 6.26 2.75
CA ASP A 183 -9.11 5.82 3.73
C ASP A 183 -9.73 4.81 4.70
N THR A 184 -9.09 3.66 4.87
CA THR A 184 -9.50 2.64 5.85
C THR A 184 -9.46 3.11 7.29
N GLN A 185 -8.66 4.11 7.65
CA GLN A 185 -8.71 4.75 8.98
C GLN A 185 -10.04 5.47 9.19
N ILE A 186 -10.54 6.15 8.16
CA ILE A 186 -11.84 6.84 8.20
C ILE A 186 -12.97 5.81 8.22
N LEU A 187 -12.90 4.79 7.35
CA LEU A 187 -13.88 3.69 7.35
C LEU A 187 -13.96 2.98 8.70
N ALA A 188 -12.83 2.75 9.38
CA ALA A 188 -12.81 2.12 10.70
C ALA A 188 -13.51 2.99 11.76
N VAL A 189 -13.41 4.31 11.68
CA VAL A 189 -14.14 5.24 12.55
C VAL A 189 -15.64 5.20 12.24
N GLU A 190 -16.02 5.27 10.96
CA GLU A 190 -17.41 5.23 10.52
C GLU A 190 -18.11 3.90 10.86
N ALA A 191 -17.36 2.79 10.84
CA ALA A 191 -17.83 1.46 11.25
C ALA A 191 -17.80 1.26 12.79
N GLY A 192 -17.37 2.23 13.57
CA GLY A 192 -17.29 2.14 15.04
C GLY A 192 -16.18 1.21 15.56
N LEU A 193 -15.21 0.83 14.71
CA LEU A 193 -14.08 -0.03 15.08
C LEU A 193 -12.91 0.77 15.67
N ALA A 194 -12.78 2.04 15.29
CA ALA A 194 -11.75 2.95 15.75
C ALA A 194 -12.36 4.22 16.36
N THR A 195 -11.61 4.84 17.27
CA THR A 195 -11.95 6.18 17.79
C THR A 195 -11.35 7.24 16.86
N PRO A 196 -12.07 8.33 16.54
CA PRO A 196 -11.51 9.44 15.77
C PRO A 196 -10.15 9.90 16.30
N GLY A 197 -9.18 10.08 15.40
CA GLY A 197 -7.82 10.52 15.72
C GLY A 197 -6.87 9.41 16.24
N ARG A 198 -7.36 8.19 16.46
CA ARG A 198 -6.50 7.03 16.79
C ARG A 198 -6.27 6.18 15.55
N LYS A 199 -5.01 6.08 15.11
CA LYS A 199 -4.63 5.19 14.01
C LYS A 199 -4.76 3.73 14.42
N MET A 200 -5.44 2.94 13.59
CA MET A 200 -5.54 1.49 13.71
C MET A 200 -4.54 0.83 12.78
N ARG A 201 -3.80 -0.18 13.24
CA ARG A 201 -2.89 -0.92 12.35
C ARG A 201 -3.70 -1.82 11.42
N LEU A 202 -3.16 -2.07 10.22
CA LEU A 202 -3.78 -3.00 9.28
C LEU A 202 -4.04 -4.38 9.90
N CYS A 203 -3.09 -4.95 10.63
CA CYS A 203 -3.27 -6.23 11.33
C CYS A 203 -4.44 -6.21 12.33
N ASP A 204 -4.57 -5.12 13.09
CA ASP A 204 -5.60 -4.98 14.12
C ASP A 204 -6.98 -4.80 13.48
N MET A 205 -7.04 -4.10 12.34
CA MET A 205 -8.25 -3.96 11.53
C MET A 205 -8.71 -5.30 10.99
N LEU A 206 -7.82 -6.09 10.38
CA LEU A 206 -8.14 -7.41 9.84
C LEU A 206 -8.59 -8.39 10.93
N ALA A 207 -7.97 -8.31 12.12
CA ALA A 207 -8.31 -9.16 13.25
C ALA A 207 -9.77 -8.98 13.71
N LYS A 208 -10.37 -7.79 13.54
CA LYS A 208 -11.81 -7.55 13.81
C LYS A 208 -12.72 -8.43 12.97
N PHE A 209 -12.23 -8.91 11.82
CA PHE A 209 -12.96 -9.74 10.87
C PHE A 209 -12.44 -11.18 10.79
N ASN A 210 -11.64 -11.62 11.77
CA ASN A 210 -11.03 -12.95 11.79
C ASN A 210 -10.16 -13.23 10.53
N VAL A 211 -9.48 -12.20 10.03
CA VAL A 211 -8.49 -12.31 8.95
C VAL A 211 -7.10 -12.07 9.55
N VAL A 212 -6.16 -12.94 9.22
CA VAL A 212 -4.76 -12.85 9.68
C VAL A 212 -3.84 -13.06 8.50
N GLU A 213 -2.94 -12.11 8.26
CA GLU A 213 -1.86 -12.22 7.28
C GLU A 213 -0.51 -12.17 7.99
N ALA A 214 0.35 -13.15 7.70
CA ALA A 214 1.62 -13.33 8.37
C ALA A 214 2.73 -12.44 7.78
N TYR A 215 2.55 -12.00 6.54
CA TYR A 215 3.58 -11.30 5.77
C TYR A 215 3.10 -9.90 5.34
N LEU A 216 2.53 -9.14 6.28
CA LEU A 216 2.39 -7.68 6.15
C LEU A 216 3.78 -7.02 6.11
N HIS A 217 3.91 -5.80 5.59
CA HIS A 217 5.20 -5.23 5.13
C HIS A 217 5.73 -5.90 3.87
N ASN A 218 4.79 -6.26 3.01
CA ASN A 218 4.99 -6.58 1.61
C ASN A 218 3.89 -5.84 0.88
N ALA A 219 4.24 -4.84 0.08
CA ALA A 219 3.26 -3.89 -0.45
C ALA A 219 2.09 -4.58 -1.17
N GLY A 220 2.38 -5.68 -1.88
CA GLY A 220 1.37 -6.49 -2.56
C GLY A 220 0.38 -7.17 -1.63
N ASN A 221 0.83 -7.67 -0.47
CA ASN A 221 -0.03 -8.25 0.55
C ASN A 221 -0.84 -7.16 1.26
N ASP A 222 -0.16 -6.08 1.64
CA ASP A 222 -0.75 -4.98 2.41
C ASP A 222 -1.92 -4.35 1.67
N ILE A 223 -1.80 -4.14 0.34
CA ILE A 223 -2.90 -3.56 -0.42
C ILE A 223 -4.10 -4.50 -0.59
N VAL A 224 -3.88 -5.81 -0.75
CA VAL A 224 -4.98 -6.78 -0.83
C VAL A 224 -5.71 -6.83 0.51
N CYS A 225 -4.96 -6.89 1.61
CA CYS A 225 -5.51 -6.83 2.95
C CYS A 225 -6.27 -5.51 3.21
N THR A 226 -5.76 -4.39 2.73
CA THR A 226 -6.43 -3.08 2.82
C THR A 226 -7.77 -3.09 2.09
N MET A 227 -7.81 -3.62 0.86
CA MET A 227 -9.04 -3.77 0.07
C MET A 227 -10.06 -4.68 0.79
N ILE A 228 -9.60 -5.82 1.31
CA ILE A 228 -10.45 -6.76 2.05
C ILE A 228 -11.02 -6.10 3.31
N GLY A 229 -10.19 -5.44 4.11
CA GLY A 229 -10.62 -4.75 5.32
C GLY A 229 -11.62 -3.64 5.04
N ALA A 230 -11.36 -2.81 4.03
CA ALA A 230 -12.28 -1.75 3.61
C ALA A 230 -13.67 -2.28 3.25
N LEU A 231 -13.72 -3.33 2.43
CA LEU A 231 -14.98 -3.88 1.96
C LEU A 231 -15.72 -4.65 3.07
N LEU A 232 -15.00 -5.35 3.96
CA LEU A 232 -15.60 -6.02 5.12
C LEU A 232 -16.21 -5.03 6.13
N MET A 233 -15.61 -3.85 6.31
CA MET A 233 -16.15 -2.82 7.22
C MET A 233 -17.53 -2.30 6.81
N VAL A 234 -17.87 -2.38 5.53
CA VAL A 234 -19.11 -1.82 4.99
C VAL A 234 -20.14 -2.87 4.58
N TYR A 235 -19.76 -4.16 4.57
CA TYR A 235 -20.62 -5.26 4.14
C TYR A 235 -21.45 -5.81 5.32
N PRO A 236 -22.79 -5.88 5.22
CA PRO A 236 -23.72 -6.06 6.34
C PRO A 236 -23.70 -7.45 7.02
N SER A 237 -23.05 -8.43 6.42
CA SER A 237 -22.99 -9.79 6.93
C SER A 237 -21.60 -10.37 6.72
N SER A 238 -20.73 -10.19 7.72
CA SER A 238 -19.42 -10.83 7.74
C SER A 238 -19.61 -12.33 8.02
N PRO A 239 -19.25 -13.24 7.10
CA PRO A 239 -19.28 -14.66 7.36
C PRO A 239 -18.48 -15.01 8.62
N LYS A 240 -18.97 -15.97 9.42
CA LYS A 240 -18.18 -16.56 10.53
C LYS A 240 -16.87 -17.21 10.02
N ASP A 241 -16.84 -17.54 8.72
CA ASP A 241 -15.78 -18.30 8.07
C ASP A 241 -14.81 -17.43 7.25
N ASN A 242 -14.70 -16.12 7.52
CA ASN A 242 -13.75 -15.24 6.83
C ASN A 242 -12.32 -15.78 6.80
N ALA A 243 -11.88 -16.47 7.86
CA ALA A 243 -10.57 -17.11 7.89
C ALA A 243 -10.42 -18.14 6.76
N ALA A 244 -11.41 -19.03 6.58
CA ALA A 244 -11.38 -20.05 5.53
C ALA A 244 -11.54 -19.44 4.13
N LEU A 245 -12.43 -18.45 3.98
CA LEU A 245 -12.64 -17.74 2.72
C LEU A 245 -11.40 -16.96 2.30
N TYR A 246 -10.70 -16.34 3.26
CA TYR A 246 -9.42 -15.67 3.02
C TYR A 246 -8.35 -16.65 2.54
N GLN A 247 -8.21 -17.83 3.18
CA GLN A 247 -7.27 -18.85 2.71
C GLN A 247 -7.64 -19.36 1.30
N GLY A 248 -8.93 -19.58 1.03
CA GLY A 248 -9.42 -19.94 -0.30
C GLY A 248 -9.10 -18.88 -1.35
N LEU A 249 -9.27 -17.60 -1.01
CA LEU A 249 -8.92 -16.47 -1.87
C LEU A 249 -7.42 -16.44 -2.17
N LYS A 250 -6.55 -16.65 -1.17
CA LYS A 250 -5.09 -16.73 -1.37
C LYS A 250 -4.74 -17.80 -2.40
N VAL A 251 -5.26 -19.01 -2.23
CA VAL A 251 -5.03 -20.13 -3.17
C VAL A 251 -5.56 -19.81 -4.57
N TYR A 252 -6.75 -19.20 -4.66
CA TYR A 252 -7.34 -18.81 -5.93
C TYR A 252 -6.46 -17.79 -6.67
N LEU A 253 -6.07 -16.71 -6.00
CA LEU A 253 -5.29 -15.63 -6.60
C LEU A 253 -3.85 -16.02 -6.92
N GLN A 254 -3.23 -16.91 -6.14
CA GLN A 254 -1.90 -17.45 -6.46
C GLN A 254 -1.85 -18.21 -7.78
N ASN A 255 -2.92 -18.96 -8.09
CA ASN A 255 -3.01 -19.77 -9.30
C ASN A 255 -3.53 -18.97 -10.51
N TRP A 256 -4.18 -17.84 -10.26
CA TRP A 256 -4.77 -17.03 -11.31
C TRP A 256 -3.73 -16.11 -11.96
N SER A 257 -3.18 -16.54 -13.09
CA SER A 257 -2.23 -15.76 -13.87
C SER A 257 -2.92 -14.61 -14.61
N LYS A 258 -2.71 -13.37 -14.15
CA LYS A 258 -3.04 -12.14 -14.88
C LYS A 258 -1.79 -11.50 -15.48
N MET A 259 -2.00 -10.49 -16.32
CA MET A 259 -0.98 -9.62 -16.91
C MET A 259 0.11 -9.27 -15.89
N SER A 260 1.37 -9.50 -16.23
CA SER A 260 2.53 -9.16 -15.39
C SER A 260 3.28 -7.96 -15.97
N TYR A 261 3.87 -7.15 -15.11
CA TYR A 261 4.73 -6.03 -15.51
C TYR A 261 6.20 -6.36 -15.23
N GLY A 262 7.10 -5.91 -16.11
CA GLY A 262 8.53 -6.17 -15.95
C GLY A 262 8.92 -7.64 -16.11
N VAL A 263 9.90 -8.09 -15.32
CA VAL A 263 10.49 -9.43 -15.41
C VAL A 263 10.26 -10.26 -14.14
N PRO A 264 10.07 -11.58 -14.23
CA PRO A 264 9.82 -12.43 -13.05
C PRO A 264 11.07 -12.75 -12.23
N VAL A 265 12.26 -12.47 -12.77
CA VAL A 265 13.54 -12.82 -12.15
C VAL A 265 14.49 -11.63 -12.29
N PHE A 266 15.15 -11.28 -11.18
CA PHE A 266 16.16 -10.23 -11.14
C PHE A 266 17.22 -10.52 -10.07
N CYS A 267 18.48 -10.32 -10.45
CA CYS A 267 19.61 -10.48 -9.56
C CYS A 267 19.95 -9.14 -8.90
N THR A 268 19.61 -8.99 -7.63
CA THR A 268 19.94 -7.79 -6.85
C THR A 268 21.46 -7.59 -6.66
N LYS A 269 22.29 -8.61 -6.93
CA LYS A 269 23.76 -8.53 -6.89
C LYS A 269 24.36 -7.98 -8.19
N CYS A 270 23.96 -8.49 -9.36
CA CYS A 270 24.62 -8.17 -10.64
C CYS A 270 23.76 -7.45 -11.68
N ASP A 271 22.45 -7.26 -11.43
CA ASP A 271 21.44 -6.67 -12.33
C ASP A 271 21.01 -7.54 -13.51
N SER A 272 21.34 -8.84 -13.50
CA SER A 272 20.86 -9.80 -14.49
C SER A 272 19.38 -10.14 -14.30
N ASN A 273 18.62 -10.26 -15.40
CA ASN A 273 17.25 -10.76 -15.40
C ASN A 273 17.16 -12.30 -15.55
N SER A 274 18.28 -13.02 -15.49
CA SER A 274 18.35 -14.46 -15.80
C SER A 274 18.42 -15.35 -14.56
N HIS A 275 18.76 -14.79 -13.40
CA HIS A 275 18.90 -15.51 -12.13
C HIS A 275 18.64 -14.59 -10.94
N VAL A 276 18.48 -15.17 -9.75
CA VAL A 276 18.40 -14.43 -8.47
C VAL A 276 19.76 -14.37 -7.79
N ALA A 277 19.93 -13.48 -6.80
CA ALA A 277 21.21 -13.28 -6.11
C ALA A 277 21.83 -14.56 -5.53
N ALA A 278 21.00 -15.49 -5.03
CA ALA A 278 21.47 -16.78 -4.49
C ALA A 278 22.16 -17.67 -5.54
N GLY A 279 21.83 -17.51 -6.83
CA GLY A 279 22.46 -18.23 -7.94
C GLY A 279 23.50 -17.39 -8.70
N CYS A 280 23.97 -16.28 -8.12
CA CYS A 280 24.79 -15.30 -8.82
C CYS A 280 26.30 -15.51 -8.62
N TYR A 281 26.96 -15.98 -9.68
CA TYR A 281 28.42 -16.16 -9.73
C TYR A 281 29.19 -14.93 -10.24
N ALA A 282 28.49 -13.82 -10.55
CA ALA A 282 29.16 -12.62 -11.00
C ALA A 282 30.12 -12.09 -9.93
N VAL A 283 31.33 -11.73 -10.36
CA VAL A 283 32.29 -11.00 -9.53
C VAL A 283 31.85 -9.54 -9.51
N VAL A 284 31.56 -9.04 -8.32
CA VAL A 284 31.17 -7.65 -8.07
C VAL A 284 32.14 -7.05 -7.07
N HIS A 285 32.28 -5.73 -7.07
CA HIS A 285 33.17 -5.06 -6.13
C HIS A 285 32.57 -3.73 -5.65
N CYS A 286 32.68 -3.49 -4.37
CA CYS A 286 32.28 -2.27 -3.69
C CYS A 286 33.54 -1.56 -3.17
N ALA A 287 33.90 -0.45 -3.83
CA ALA A 287 35.06 0.36 -3.48
C ALA A 287 34.94 0.94 -2.07
N LEU A 288 33.72 1.33 -1.65
CA LEU A 288 33.48 1.87 -0.32
C LEU A 288 33.76 0.83 0.77
N CYS A 289 33.18 -0.37 0.66
CA CYS A 289 33.43 -1.44 1.63
C CYS A 289 34.90 -1.86 1.68
N ALA A 290 35.64 -1.81 0.55
CA ALA A 290 37.06 -2.12 0.54
C ALA A 290 37.89 -1.16 1.43
N THR A 291 37.47 0.11 1.51
CA THR A 291 38.13 1.14 2.33
C THR A 291 37.75 1.09 3.82
N LEU A 292 36.62 0.48 4.18
CA LEU A 292 36.11 0.42 5.55
C LEU A 292 36.61 -0.84 6.28
N PRO A 293 37.41 -0.72 7.37
CA PRO A 293 38.02 -1.88 8.02
C PRO A 293 37.03 -2.96 8.47
N HIS A 294 35.87 -2.56 9.01
CA HIS A 294 34.83 -3.47 9.51
C HIS A 294 33.91 -4.04 8.42
N ARG A 295 34.05 -3.61 7.16
CA ARG A 295 33.22 -4.04 6.02
C ARG A 295 34.04 -4.61 4.86
N ARG A 296 35.38 -4.68 4.98
CA ARG A 296 36.26 -5.15 3.90
C ARG A 296 35.90 -6.54 3.39
N SER A 297 35.43 -7.43 4.27
CA SER A 297 34.92 -8.76 3.89
C SER A 297 33.73 -8.71 2.93
N ASN A 298 32.94 -7.64 2.97
CA ASN A 298 31.72 -7.48 2.18
C ASN A 298 31.98 -6.81 0.82
N ALA A 299 33.23 -6.38 0.55
CA ALA A 299 33.58 -5.66 -0.67
C ALA A 299 33.25 -6.43 -1.94
N ASN A 300 33.21 -7.77 -1.90
CA ASN A 300 32.92 -8.60 -3.08
C ASN A 300 31.49 -9.16 -3.11
N MET A 301 30.60 -8.66 -2.25
CA MET A 301 29.22 -9.14 -2.16
C MET A 301 28.21 -8.33 -2.98
N HIS A 302 28.54 -7.08 -3.31
CA HIS A 302 27.66 -6.14 -4.02
C HIS A 302 28.47 -5.13 -4.85
N LYS A 303 27.80 -4.42 -5.75
CA LYS A 303 28.38 -3.28 -6.48
C LYS A 303 28.41 -2.02 -5.61
N THR A 304 29.30 -1.08 -5.89
CA THR A 304 29.45 0.16 -5.09
C THR A 304 28.15 0.96 -4.99
N GLU A 305 27.42 1.09 -6.10
CA GLU A 305 26.14 1.78 -6.21
C GLU A 305 25.00 1.10 -5.44
N LYS A 306 25.21 -0.14 -4.96
CA LYS A 306 24.26 -0.91 -4.15
C LYS A 306 24.69 -1.00 -2.68
N CYS A 307 25.64 -0.17 -2.26
CA CYS A 307 26.16 -0.19 -0.90
C CYS A 307 25.18 0.49 0.06
N LEU A 308 24.57 -0.30 0.95
CA LEU A 308 23.62 0.23 1.94
C LEU A 308 24.26 1.24 2.90
N GLU A 309 25.56 1.14 3.17
CA GLU A 309 26.27 2.11 4.02
C GLU A 309 26.32 3.50 3.38
N LEU A 310 26.41 3.59 2.05
CA LEU A 310 26.37 4.88 1.35
C LEU A 310 25.03 5.59 1.62
N VAL A 311 23.93 4.83 1.50
CA VAL A 311 22.58 5.33 1.73
C VAL A 311 22.39 5.74 3.19
N LYS A 312 22.79 4.87 4.14
CA LYS A 312 22.71 5.15 5.58
C LYS A 312 23.55 6.35 5.99
N HIS A 313 24.73 6.53 5.40
CA HIS A 313 25.60 7.66 5.69
C HIS A 313 25.02 8.97 5.13
N ALA A 314 24.53 8.96 3.88
CA ALA A 314 23.85 10.12 3.30
C ALA A 314 22.64 10.56 4.14
N ALA A 315 21.82 9.62 4.58
CA ALA A 315 20.68 9.90 5.46
C ALA A 315 21.08 10.57 6.79
N ARG A 316 22.24 10.20 7.35
CA ARG A 316 22.79 10.83 8.57
C ARG A 316 23.33 12.23 8.34
N GLN A 317 23.86 12.53 7.15
CA GLN A 317 24.45 13.84 6.82
C GLN A 317 23.43 14.90 6.39
N VAL A 318 22.33 14.49 5.76
CA VAL A 318 21.27 15.39 5.30
C VAL A 318 20.45 15.97 6.46
N ALA A 319 20.57 15.45 7.69
CA ALA A 319 19.94 16.04 8.87
C ALA A 319 20.73 17.29 9.36
N PRO A 320 20.32 18.54 9.04
CA PRO A 320 21.01 19.72 9.54
C PRO A 320 20.49 20.02 10.94
N SER A 321 21.31 20.71 11.72
CA SER A 321 20.99 21.37 12.98
C SER A 321 19.86 22.40 12.83
N LEU A 322 18.62 21.96 12.65
CA LEU A 322 17.41 22.73 12.94
C LEU A 322 17.29 22.83 14.47
N PRO A 323 16.80 23.96 15.03
CA PRO A 323 16.48 24.02 16.45
C PRO A 323 15.58 22.83 16.77
N ARG A 324 15.86 22.13 17.89
CA ARG A 324 15.11 20.97 18.38
C ARG A 324 13.62 21.31 18.52
N LEU A 325 12.89 21.29 17.40
CA LEU A 325 11.54 20.76 17.40
C LEU A 325 11.73 19.30 17.76
N SER A 326 11.19 18.94 18.92
CA SER A 326 11.29 17.61 19.51
C SER A 326 11.26 16.54 18.41
N PRO A 327 12.21 15.60 18.40
CA PRO A 327 12.26 14.57 17.37
C PRO A 327 10.89 13.89 17.39
N ALA A 328 10.10 14.04 16.32
CA ALA A 328 9.04 13.11 16.05
C ALA A 328 9.76 11.77 15.89
N PRO A 329 9.65 10.86 16.86
CA PRO A 329 10.49 9.70 16.82
C PRO A 329 9.86 8.75 15.81
N LEU A 330 10.65 8.54 14.77
CA LEU A 330 10.42 7.59 13.71
C LEU A 330 10.74 6.18 14.26
N ASN A 331 9.83 5.59 15.05
CA ASN A 331 9.69 4.13 15.06
C ASN A 331 8.34 3.80 14.45
N VAL A 332 8.35 3.16 13.28
CA VAL A 332 7.14 2.68 12.59
C VAL A 332 6.46 1.53 13.37
N CYS A 333 7.17 0.93 14.34
CA CYS A 333 6.59 0.03 15.33
C CYS A 333 6.36 0.74 16.67
N PRO A 334 5.12 1.14 16.97
CA PRO A 334 4.81 1.79 18.23
C PRO A 334 4.76 0.82 19.41
N CYS A 335 5.21 1.30 20.56
CA CYS A 335 5.12 0.59 21.83
C CYS A 335 3.68 0.24 22.19
N GLN A 336 3.41 -1.07 22.25
CA GLN A 336 2.09 -1.61 22.58
C GLN A 336 1.55 -1.12 23.93
N TYR A 337 2.40 -1.09 24.98
CA TYR A 337 2.02 -0.58 26.31
C TYR A 337 1.62 0.90 26.30
N CYS A 338 2.21 1.70 25.42
CA CYS A 338 1.92 3.13 25.31
C CYS A 338 0.68 3.40 24.45
N ILE A 339 0.45 2.62 23.39
CA ILE A 339 -0.78 2.67 22.58
C ILE A 339 -2.00 2.21 23.37
N GLU A 340 -1.87 1.16 24.15
CA GLU A 340 -2.97 0.61 24.94
C GLU A 340 -3.23 1.43 26.20
N SER A 341 -2.35 2.39 26.51
CA SER A 341 -2.51 3.26 27.66
C SER A 341 -3.71 4.20 27.51
N PRO A 342 -4.56 4.33 28.54
CA PRO A 342 -5.59 5.37 28.60
C PRO A 342 -4.98 6.77 28.82
N ASP A 343 -3.69 6.87 29.16
CA ASP A 343 -2.98 8.13 29.31
C ASP A 343 -2.65 8.74 27.94
N ARG A 344 -3.25 9.91 27.67
CA ARG A 344 -3.05 10.66 26.42
C ARG A 344 -1.60 11.04 26.16
N GLN A 345 -0.77 11.24 27.18
CA GLN A 345 0.65 11.58 26.98
C GLN A 345 1.48 10.37 26.57
N ARG A 346 1.08 9.17 26.98
CA ARG A 346 1.70 7.90 26.57
C ARG A 346 1.28 7.49 25.16
N ASN A 347 0.01 7.67 24.83
CA ASN A 347 -0.59 7.25 23.55
C ASN A 347 -0.36 8.22 22.40
N LYS A 348 0.06 9.48 22.66
CA LYS A 348 0.40 10.42 21.59
C LYS A 348 1.42 9.82 20.63
N SER A 349 1.24 10.09 19.33
CA SER A 349 2.10 9.56 18.27
C SER A 349 3.59 9.84 18.54
N GLY A 350 3.93 10.99 19.12
CA GLY A 350 5.32 11.31 19.48
C GLY A 350 5.91 10.44 20.61
N ASN A 351 5.11 9.80 21.45
CA ASN A 351 5.62 9.00 22.57
C ASN A 351 5.43 7.50 22.32
N ALA A 352 4.25 7.09 21.86
CA ALA A 352 3.96 5.71 21.51
C ALA A 352 4.88 5.18 20.40
N TYR A 353 5.33 6.04 19.49
CA TYR A 353 6.22 5.67 18.38
C TYR A 353 7.69 6.00 18.70
N SER A 354 8.01 6.26 19.97
CA SER A 354 9.38 6.62 20.39
C SER A 354 10.26 5.46 20.81
N HIS A 355 9.66 4.30 21.04
CA HIS A 355 10.34 3.12 21.56
C HIS A 355 9.53 1.86 21.22
N THR A 356 10.17 0.70 21.32
CA THR A 356 9.52 -0.61 21.11
C THR A 356 8.85 -1.11 22.40
N LYS A 357 8.10 -2.21 22.32
CA LYS A 357 7.55 -2.87 23.52
C LYS A 357 8.67 -3.26 24.49
N GLU A 358 9.80 -3.72 23.97
CA GLU A 358 10.97 -4.20 24.72
C GLU A 358 11.71 -3.08 25.46
N THR A 359 11.56 -1.84 25.00
CA THR A 359 12.27 -0.67 25.51
C THR A 359 11.34 0.30 26.25
N CYS A 360 10.10 -0.10 26.52
CA CYS A 360 9.13 0.73 27.21
C CYS A 360 9.49 0.96 28.69
N PRO A 361 9.56 2.22 29.16
CA PRO A 361 9.79 2.52 30.57
C PRO A 361 8.55 2.26 31.45
N TYR A 362 7.41 1.93 30.83
CA TYR A 362 6.13 1.65 31.49
C TYR A 362 5.69 0.20 31.30
N LYS A 363 6.65 -0.72 31.07
CA LYS A 363 6.41 -2.17 31.09
C LYS A 363 5.79 -2.65 32.38
#